data_AF-A0A419KPN8-F1
#
_entry.id   AF-A0A419KPN8-F1
#
_cell.length_a   1.000
_cell.length_b   1.000
_cell.length_c   1.000
_cell.angle_alpha   90.00
_cell.angle_beta   90.00
_cell.angle_gamma   90.00
#
_symmetry.space_group_name_H-M   'P 1'
#
loop_
_entity.id
_entity.type
_entity.pdbx_description
1 polymer ?
#
loop_
_entity_poly.entity_id
_entity_poly.type
_entity_poly.pdbx_seq_one_letter_code
_entity_poly.pdbx_strand_id
1 'polypeptide(L)'
;MVRHIIVLNRGLSPHRLLVDEDYLNALKADAEEVVEIDSMEEWGEIHGRLSKRAISTCMDEASKNCEALIVEGYNDAASPTPEMKYDAIIGVSPGSAAFYDPDDYLEMLSAYRGLGKEPMELKAEDVVPLLKPDGFGRWELIDYDRLAKRLSHLIEAVASYLDLGL
;
A
#
# COMPACT_ATOMS: atom_id res chain seq x y z
N MET A 1 18.05 -0.15 -6.87
CA MET A 1 18.34 -1.52 -6.41
C MET A 1 17.70 -1.67 -5.05
N VAL A 2 16.81 -2.65 -4.90
CA VAL A 2 16.17 -2.97 -3.63
C VAL A 2 17.24 -3.48 -2.68
N ARG A 3 17.30 -2.93 -1.46
CA ARG A 3 18.22 -3.41 -0.43
C ARG A 3 17.50 -4.35 0.50
N HIS A 4 18.08 -5.52 0.75
CA HIS A 4 17.53 -6.47 1.71
C HIS A 4 18.07 -6.16 3.11
N ILE A 5 17.25 -5.47 3.92
CA ILE A 5 17.58 -5.11 5.31
C ILE A 5 16.64 -5.87 6.23
N ILE A 6 17.19 -6.56 7.22
CA ILE A 6 16.41 -7.27 8.23
C ILE A 6 16.50 -6.53 9.55
N VAL A 7 15.36 -6.32 10.21
CA VAL A 7 15.29 -5.75 11.56
C VAL A 7 14.86 -6.83 12.53
N LEU A 8 15.69 -7.11 13.55
CA LEU A 8 15.44 -8.13 14.57
C LEU A 8 15.25 -7.48 15.93
N ASN A 9 14.11 -7.75 16.57
CA ASN A 9 13.85 -7.29 17.92
C ASN A 9 14.36 -8.32 18.94
N ARG A 10 15.48 -8.01 19.59
CA ARG A 10 16.11 -8.82 20.65
C ARG A 10 15.44 -8.65 22.01
N GLY A 11 14.66 -7.58 22.20
CA GLY A 11 13.83 -7.35 23.38
C GLY A 11 12.67 -8.36 23.52
N LEU A 12 12.31 -9.06 22.44
CA LEU A 12 11.38 -10.18 22.48
C LEU A 12 12.07 -11.40 23.10
N SER A 13 11.75 -11.69 24.37
CA SER A 13 12.36 -12.79 25.13
C SER A 13 12.30 -14.14 24.37
N PRO A 14 13.42 -14.86 24.21
CA PRO A 14 13.47 -16.20 23.62
C PRO A 14 12.56 -17.22 24.32
N HIS A 15 12.15 -16.95 25.56
CA HIS A 15 11.31 -17.85 26.36
C HIS A 15 9.82 -17.78 25.98
N ARG A 16 9.42 -16.90 25.06
CA ARG A 16 8.02 -16.70 24.65
C ARG A 16 7.75 -16.92 23.16
N LEU A 17 8.78 -17.19 22.37
CA LEU A 17 8.65 -17.40 20.93
C LEU A 17 9.21 -18.78 20.56
N LEU A 18 8.44 -19.53 19.78
CA LEU A 18 8.95 -20.67 19.04
C LEU A 18 9.76 -20.07 17.88
N VAL A 19 11.08 -20.06 18.03
CA VAL A 19 11.99 -19.48 17.04
C VAL A 19 12.58 -20.58 16.18
N ASP A 20 12.38 -20.47 14.88
CA ASP A 20 13.07 -21.27 13.88
C ASP A 20 14.42 -20.60 13.58
N GLU A 21 15.47 -21.09 14.25
CA GLU A 21 16.83 -20.57 14.11
C GLU A 21 17.40 -20.80 12.70
N ASP A 22 17.03 -21.89 12.04
CA ASP A 22 17.50 -22.20 10.69
C ASP A 22 16.91 -21.21 9.68
N TYR A 23 15.61 -20.91 9.81
CA TYR A 23 14.95 -19.87 9.01
C TYR A 23 15.54 -18.48 9.24
N LEU A 24 15.77 -18.09 10.51
CA LEU A 24 16.37 -16.79 10.82
C LEU A 24 17.81 -16.68 10.29
N ASN A 25 18.60 -17.75 10.39
CA ASN A 25 19.97 -17.75 9.86
C ASN A 25 19.99 -17.69 8.33
N ALA A 26 19.07 -18.39 7.66
CA ALA A 26 18.90 -18.29 6.21
C ALA A 26 18.53 -16.87 5.78
N LEU A 27 17.57 -16.25 6.47
CA LEU A 27 17.19 -14.86 6.23
C LEU A 27 18.36 -13.89 6.41
N LYS A 28 19.13 -14.03 7.50
CA LYS A 28 20.32 -13.20 7.77
C LYS A 28 21.41 -13.37 6.70
N ALA A 29 21.59 -14.58 6.17
CA ALA A 29 22.63 -14.87 5.19
C ALA A 29 22.41 -14.12 3.86
N ASP A 30 21.16 -13.91 3.47
CA ASP A 30 20.78 -13.19 2.25
C ASP A 30 20.60 -11.68 2.46
N ALA A 31 20.74 -11.19 3.70
CA ALA A 31 20.58 -9.77 4.02
C ALA A 31 21.86 -8.97 3.73
N GLU A 32 21.70 -7.79 3.12
CA GLU A 32 22.79 -6.82 3.02
C GLU A 32 23.13 -6.21 4.38
N GLU A 33 22.14 -6.12 5.26
CA GLU A 33 22.26 -5.47 6.56
C GLU A 33 21.27 -6.11 7.54
N VAL A 34 21.76 -6.44 8.74
CA VAL A 34 20.93 -6.91 9.86
C VAL A 34 21.02 -5.85 10.96
N VAL A 35 19.90 -5.21 11.26
CA VAL A 35 19.78 -4.22 12.33
C VAL A 35 19.05 -4.86 13.50
N GLU A 36 19.63 -4.74 14.68
CA GLU A 36 19.05 -5.30 15.89
C GLU A 36 18.53 -4.17 16.76
N ILE A 37 17.34 -4.36 17.32
CA ILE A 37 16.67 -3.40 18.19
C ILE A 37 16.23 -4.06 19.48
N ASP A 38 16.14 -3.25 20.53
CA ASP A 38 15.71 -3.69 21.87
C ASP A 38 14.41 -3.03 22.32
N SER A 39 13.88 -2.06 21.55
CA SER A 39 12.70 -1.28 21.94
C SER A 39 11.81 -0.88 20.76
N MET A 40 10.57 -0.50 21.07
CA MET A 40 9.65 0.07 20.09
C MET A 40 10.04 1.50 19.66
N GLU A 41 10.81 2.22 20.47
CA GLU A 41 11.33 3.54 20.12
C GLU A 41 12.35 3.42 18.98
N GLU A 42 13.33 2.51 19.11
CA GLU A 42 14.29 2.17 18.06
C GLU A 42 13.59 1.64 16.80
N TRP A 43 12.54 0.82 16.96
CA TRP A 43 11.70 0.41 15.83
C TRP A 43 11.12 1.63 15.11
N GLY A 44 10.52 2.57 15.85
CA GLY A 44 9.93 3.78 15.29
C GLY A 44 10.93 4.61 14.48
N GLU A 45 12.14 4.78 15.00
CA GLU A 45 13.22 5.50 14.30
C GLU A 45 13.66 4.79 13.01
N ILE A 46 13.91 3.48 13.09
CA ILE A 46 14.30 2.68 11.92
C ILE A 46 13.19 2.66 10.88
N HIS A 47 11.96 2.40 11.31
CA HIS A 47 10.78 2.37 10.46
C HIS A 47 10.60 3.71 9.76
N GLY A 48 10.63 4.83 10.48
CA GLY A 48 10.51 6.17 9.90
C GLY A 48 11.61 6.48 8.88
N ARG A 49 12.84 6.03 9.13
CA ARG A 49 14.00 6.24 8.24
C ARG A 49 13.98 5.34 6.99
N LEU A 50 13.57 4.08 7.14
CA LEU A 50 13.74 3.06 6.09
C LEU A 50 12.47 2.79 5.28
N SER A 51 11.28 2.84 5.90
CA SER A 51 10.02 2.40 5.27
C SER A 51 9.74 3.10 3.95
N LYS A 52 9.79 4.43 3.92
CA LYS A 52 9.54 5.24 2.71
C LYS A 52 10.44 4.83 1.56
N ARG A 53 11.74 4.64 1.85
CA ARG A 53 12.72 4.23 0.84
C ARG A 53 12.49 2.79 0.40
N ALA A 54 12.23 1.87 1.33
CA ALA A 54 11.98 0.46 1.02
C ALA A 54 10.77 0.33 0.09
N ILE A 55 9.65 0.94 0.46
CA ILE A 55 8.42 0.99 -0.34
C ILE A 55 8.71 1.55 -1.73
N SER A 56 9.31 2.74 -1.84
CA SER A 56 9.60 3.35 -3.13
C SER A 56 10.48 2.44 -3.99
N THR A 57 11.53 1.82 -3.44
CA THR A 57 12.38 0.93 -4.22
C THR A 57 11.69 -0.35 -4.67
N CYS A 58 10.80 -0.93 -3.85
CA CYS A 58 10.04 -2.12 -4.21
C CYS A 58 9.02 -1.80 -5.30
N MET A 59 8.35 -0.66 -5.19
CA MET A 59 7.36 -0.20 -6.16
C MET A 59 7.99 0.16 -7.50
N ASP A 60 9.13 0.86 -7.50
CA ASP A 60 9.90 1.17 -8.70
C ASP A 60 10.38 -0.10 -9.42
N GLU A 61 10.67 -1.17 -8.68
CA GLU A 61 11.09 -2.44 -9.27
C GLU A 61 9.90 -3.25 -9.79
N ALA A 62 8.79 -3.25 -9.05
CA ALA A 62 7.56 -3.91 -9.46
C ALA A 62 7.01 -3.28 -10.75
N SER A 63 6.96 -1.95 -10.83
CA SER A 63 6.39 -1.21 -11.98
C SER A 63 7.14 -1.41 -13.29
N LYS A 64 8.43 -1.77 -13.26
CA LYS A 64 9.20 -2.06 -14.48
C LYS A 64 8.79 -3.37 -15.17
N ASN A 65 8.22 -4.29 -14.41
CA ASN A 65 7.98 -5.67 -14.84
C ASN A 65 6.50 -5.98 -15.02
N CYS A 66 5.62 -4.99 -14.92
CA CYS A 66 4.20 -5.15 -15.11
C CYS A 66 3.59 -3.97 -15.90
N GLU A 67 2.55 -4.26 -16.68
CA GLU A 67 1.75 -3.24 -17.37
C GLU A 67 0.80 -2.51 -16.42
N ALA A 68 0.39 -3.20 -15.34
CA ALA A 68 -0.46 -2.66 -14.29
C ALA A 68 0.02 -3.17 -12.93
N LEU A 69 0.00 -2.29 -11.93
CA LEU A 69 0.38 -2.59 -10.55
C LEU A 69 -0.77 -2.22 -9.62
N ILE A 70 -1.29 -3.21 -8.88
CA ILE A 70 -2.33 -3.00 -7.88
C ILE A 70 -1.68 -2.96 -6.51
N VAL A 71 -1.90 -1.87 -5.78
CA VAL A 71 -1.46 -1.71 -4.39
C VAL A 71 -2.67 -1.83 -3.49
N GLU A 72 -2.71 -2.89 -2.69
CA GLU A 72 -3.74 -3.05 -1.66
C GLU A 72 -3.31 -2.34 -0.38
N GLY A 73 -4.23 -1.58 0.21
CA GLY A 73 -4.02 -0.95 1.51
C GLY A 73 -3.87 -1.99 2.63
N TYR A 74 -3.28 -1.58 3.75
CA TYR A 74 -3.16 -2.43 4.93
C TYR A 74 -4.29 -2.12 5.93
N ASN A 75 -5.16 -3.09 6.18
CA ASN A 75 -6.38 -2.91 6.99
C ASN A 75 -7.22 -1.73 6.47
N ASP A 76 -7.66 -0.85 7.38
CA ASP A 76 -8.48 0.32 7.06
C ASP A 76 -7.64 1.57 6.76
N ALA A 77 -6.31 1.45 6.62
CA ALA A 77 -5.44 2.61 6.37
C ALA A 77 -5.81 3.28 5.04
N ALA A 78 -6.09 4.58 5.07
CA ALA A 78 -6.43 5.35 3.88
C ALA A 78 -5.26 5.43 2.90
N SER A 79 -4.03 5.54 3.42
CA SER A 79 -2.86 5.64 2.58
C SER A 79 -1.61 5.13 3.29
N PRO A 80 -1.16 3.90 3.02
CA PRO A 80 0.13 3.43 3.54
C PRO A 80 1.31 4.22 2.94
N THR A 81 1.10 4.90 1.80
CA THR A 81 2.16 5.48 0.97
C THR A 81 1.69 6.80 0.35
N PRO A 82 1.50 7.86 1.16
CA PRO A 82 0.89 9.12 0.72
C PRO A 82 1.77 9.93 -0.24
N GLU A 83 3.05 9.61 -0.36
CA GLU A 83 3.96 10.23 -1.32
C GLU A 83 3.84 9.63 -2.73
N MET A 84 3.06 8.57 -2.92
CA MET A 84 2.89 7.92 -4.21
C MET A 84 1.76 8.54 -5.02
N LYS A 85 1.95 8.56 -6.33
CA LYS A 85 0.91 8.87 -7.30
C LYS A 85 0.25 7.59 -7.76
N TYR A 86 -1.06 7.66 -7.96
CA TYR A 86 -1.88 6.55 -8.43
C TYR A 86 -2.65 7.01 -9.66
N ASP A 87 -2.85 6.12 -10.60
CA ASP A 87 -3.67 6.40 -11.79
C ASP A 87 -5.17 6.21 -11.50
N ALA A 88 -5.51 5.44 -10.45
CA ALA A 88 -6.87 5.23 -9.97
C ALA A 88 -6.88 4.85 -8.49
N ILE A 89 -7.91 5.28 -7.75
CA ILE A 89 -8.17 4.84 -6.38
C ILE A 89 -9.49 4.07 -6.32
N ILE A 90 -9.47 2.89 -5.70
CA ILE A 90 -10.65 2.03 -5.57
C ILE A 90 -10.92 1.79 -4.08
N GLY A 91 -12.05 2.32 -3.59
CA GLY A 91 -12.57 1.97 -2.27
C GLY A 91 -13.45 0.73 -2.36
N VAL A 92 -13.13 -0.29 -1.58
CA VAL A 92 -13.86 -1.56 -1.54
C VAL A 92 -14.59 -1.72 -0.22
N SER A 93 -15.84 -2.16 -0.29
CA SER A 93 -16.63 -2.56 0.88
C SER A 93 -17.45 -3.82 0.55
N PRO A 94 -17.98 -4.55 1.56
CA PRO A 94 -18.79 -5.73 1.29
C PRO A 94 -19.93 -5.44 0.29
N GLY A 95 -19.88 -6.04 -0.89
CA GLY A 95 -20.89 -5.91 -1.94
C GLY A 95 -20.83 -4.63 -2.78
N SER A 96 -19.77 -3.82 -2.68
CA SER A 96 -19.61 -2.65 -3.56
C SER A 96 -18.17 -2.17 -3.71
N ALA A 97 -17.94 -1.45 -4.81
CA ALA A 97 -16.70 -0.72 -5.06
C ALA A 97 -17.03 0.69 -5.56
N ALA A 98 -16.19 1.65 -5.18
CA ALA A 98 -16.27 3.03 -5.59
C ALA A 98 -14.92 3.49 -6.14
N PHE A 99 -14.95 4.22 -7.26
CA PHE A 99 -13.76 4.86 -7.81
C PHE A 99 -13.68 6.31 -7.34
N TYR A 100 -12.46 6.75 -7.06
CA TYR A 100 -12.17 8.13 -6.68
C TYR A 100 -11.10 8.68 -7.59
N ASP A 101 -11.23 9.96 -7.92
CA ASP A 101 -10.18 10.72 -8.58
C ASP A 101 -8.90 10.72 -7.73
N PRO A 102 -7.75 10.33 -8.28
CA PRO A 102 -6.50 10.28 -7.51
C PRO A 102 -6.02 11.64 -7.01
N ASP A 103 -6.23 12.70 -7.78
CA ASP A 103 -5.79 14.04 -7.40
C ASP A 103 -6.63 14.56 -6.22
N ASP A 104 -7.96 14.39 -6.28
CA ASP A 104 -8.85 14.72 -5.16
C ASP A 104 -8.49 13.90 -3.90
N TYR A 105 -8.18 12.60 -4.06
CA TYR A 105 -7.77 11.74 -2.96
C TYR A 105 -6.48 12.23 -2.30
N LEU A 106 -5.45 12.54 -3.10
CA LEU A 106 -4.15 13.02 -2.61
C LEU A 106 -4.24 14.43 -2.03
N GLU A 107 -5.10 15.30 -2.57
CA GLU A 107 -5.38 16.62 -2.01
C GLU A 107 -6.00 16.49 -0.61
N MET A 108 -6.96 15.57 -0.45
CA MET A 108 -7.56 15.30 0.86
C MET A 108 -6.54 14.80 1.89
N LEU A 109 -5.65 13.88 1.52
CA LEU A 109 -4.56 13.44 2.40
C LEU A 109 -3.61 14.60 2.77
N SER A 110 -3.31 15.46 1.80
CA SER A 110 -2.47 16.65 2.00
C SER A 110 -3.12 17.67 2.92
N ALA A 111 -4.44 17.86 2.82
CA ALA A 111 -5.20 18.72 3.72
C ALA A 111 -5.15 18.20 5.17
N TYR A 112 -5.31 16.89 5.39
CA TYR A 112 -5.15 16.29 6.71
C TYR A 112 -3.73 16.46 7.28
N ARG A 113 -2.71 16.30 6.43
CA ARG A 113 -1.31 16.60 6.81
C ARG A 113 -1.14 18.06 7.22
N GLY A 114 -1.76 19.00 6.50
CA GLY A 114 -1.77 20.42 6.86
C GLY A 114 -2.46 20.71 8.20
N LEU A 115 -3.36 19.84 8.64
CA LEU A 115 -4.01 19.88 9.96
C LEU A 115 -3.21 19.16 11.06
N GLY A 116 -2.01 18.68 10.74
CA GLY A 116 -1.14 17.97 11.69
C GLY A 116 -1.50 16.50 11.90
N LYS A 117 -2.32 15.90 11.03
CA LYS A 117 -2.57 14.45 11.03
C LYS A 117 -1.65 13.77 10.03
N GLU A 118 -0.90 12.77 10.47
CA GLU A 118 -0.06 12.00 9.55
C GLU A 118 -0.95 11.13 8.63
N PRO A 119 -0.80 11.19 7.30
CA PRO A 119 -1.67 10.44 6.39
C PRO A 119 -1.65 8.92 6.60
N MET A 120 -0.54 8.38 7.12
CA MET A 120 -0.39 6.95 7.46
C MET A 120 -1.26 6.54 8.66
N GLU A 121 -1.73 7.49 9.46
CA GLU A 121 -2.62 7.26 10.61
C GLU A 121 -4.11 7.42 10.24
N LEU A 122 -4.40 7.94 9.05
CA LEU A 122 -5.77 8.12 8.58
C LEU A 122 -6.39 6.79 8.20
N LYS A 123 -7.67 6.65 8.51
CA LYS A 123 -8.47 5.52 8.07
C LYS A 123 -9.35 5.89 6.88
N ALA A 124 -9.79 4.89 6.13
CA ALA A 124 -10.74 5.07 5.04
C ALA A 124 -12.00 5.81 5.49
N GLU A 125 -12.48 5.56 6.72
CA GLU A 125 -13.64 6.26 7.30
C GLU A 125 -13.43 7.77 7.50
N ASP A 126 -12.19 8.23 7.65
CA ASP A 126 -11.89 9.66 7.76
C ASP A 126 -11.96 10.35 6.39
N VAL A 127 -11.49 9.67 5.34
CA VAL A 127 -11.26 10.27 4.01
C VAL A 127 -12.45 10.08 3.08
N VAL A 128 -13.00 8.86 3.00
CA VAL A 128 -14.04 8.46 2.04
C VAL A 128 -15.30 9.34 2.11
N PRO A 129 -15.84 9.73 3.29
CA PRO A 129 -17.05 10.54 3.35
C PRO A 129 -16.92 11.94 2.74
N LEU A 130 -15.68 12.42 2.55
CA LEU A 130 -15.38 13.75 2.04
C LEU A 130 -15.09 13.74 0.54
N LEU A 131 -14.95 12.56 -0.06
CA LEU A 131 -14.68 12.39 -1.47
C LEU A 131 -15.96 12.11 -2.25
N LYS A 132 -16.03 12.67 -3.45
CA LYS A 132 -17.08 12.34 -4.41
C LYS A 132 -16.62 11.16 -5.27
N PRO A 133 -17.39 10.06 -5.36
CA PRO A 133 -17.02 8.97 -6.24
C PRO A 133 -17.30 9.34 -7.71
N ASP A 134 -16.34 9.07 -8.59
CA ASP A 134 -16.50 9.24 -10.05
C ASP A 134 -17.34 8.14 -10.68
N GLY A 135 -17.48 7.02 -9.97
CA GLY A 135 -18.33 5.91 -10.35
C GLY A 135 -18.73 5.10 -9.12
N PHE A 136 -20.04 4.91 -8.95
CA PHE A 136 -20.58 4.04 -7.92
C PHE A 136 -21.22 2.82 -8.57
N GLY A 137 -20.68 1.64 -8.29
CA GLY A 137 -21.30 0.40 -8.70
C GLY A 137 -21.67 -0.43 -7.49
N ARG A 138 -22.98 -0.71 -7.32
CA ARG A 138 -23.41 -1.91 -6.61
C ARG A 138 -22.97 -3.11 -7.43
N TRP A 139 -21.79 -3.61 -7.10
CA TRP A 139 -21.24 -4.80 -7.74
C TRP A 139 -21.78 -5.96 -6.95
N GLU A 140 -22.73 -6.68 -7.54
CA GLU A 140 -23.00 -8.03 -7.10
C GLU A 140 -21.71 -8.82 -7.38
N LEU A 141 -20.80 -8.83 -6.41
CA LEU A 141 -19.49 -9.54 -6.39
C LEU A 141 -19.66 -11.07 -6.43
N ILE A 142 -20.82 -11.54 -6.87
CA ILE A 142 -21.23 -12.94 -6.97
C ILE A 142 -20.87 -13.50 -8.36
N ASP A 143 -20.71 -12.63 -9.37
CA ASP A 143 -20.42 -13.02 -10.75
C ASP A 143 -19.15 -12.31 -11.27
N TYR A 144 -18.01 -12.96 -11.07
CA TYR A 144 -16.68 -12.47 -11.47
C TYR A 144 -16.53 -12.36 -13.00
N ASP A 145 -17.17 -13.22 -13.79
CA ASP A 145 -17.10 -13.16 -15.25
C ASP A 145 -17.82 -11.91 -15.77
N ARG A 146 -19.00 -11.62 -15.23
CA ARG A 146 -19.75 -10.40 -15.56
C ARG A 146 -19.05 -9.13 -15.06
N LEU A 147 -18.37 -9.22 -13.92
CA LEU A 147 -17.55 -8.13 -13.40
C LEU A 147 -16.33 -7.87 -14.31
N ALA A 148 -15.58 -8.90 -14.69
CA ALA A 148 -14.43 -8.80 -15.60
C ALA A 148 -14.84 -8.21 -16.97
N LYS A 149 -15.99 -8.62 -17.50
CA LYS A 149 -16.51 -8.10 -18.78
C LYS A 149 -17.02 -6.66 -18.74
N ARG A 150 -17.26 -6.11 -17.54
CA ARG A 150 -17.61 -4.68 -17.36
C ARG A 150 -16.38 -3.85 -16.99
N LEU A 151 -15.48 -4.43 -16.20
CA LEU A 151 -14.18 -3.84 -15.90
C LEU A 151 -13.29 -3.77 -17.15
N SER A 152 -13.52 -4.60 -18.18
CA SER A 152 -12.82 -4.48 -19.45
C SER A 152 -12.97 -3.09 -20.09
N HIS A 153 -14.13 -2.45 -19.96
CA HIS A 153 -14.32 -1.06 -20.43
C HIS A 153 -13.61 -0.03 -19.55
N LEU A 154 -13.41 -0.32 -18.27
CA LEU A 154 -12.59 0.48 -17.38
C LEU A 154 -11.10 0.28 -17.66
N ILE A 155 -10.68 -0.93 -18.05
CA ILE A 155 -9.34 -1.22 -18.58
C ILE A 155 -9.13 -0.47 -19.89
N GLU A 156 -10.13 -0.43 -20.79
CA GLU A 156 -10.09 0.40 -22.01
C GLU A 156 -10.03 1.90 -21.69
N ALA A 157 -10.78 2.37 -20.68
CA ALA A 157 -10.74 3.76 -20.24
C ALA A 157 -9.38 4.12 -19.62
N VAL A 158 -8.84 3.28 -18.73
CA VAL A 158 -7.52 3.43 -18.13
C VAL A 158 -6.43 3.35 -19.20
N ALA A 159 -6.53 2.43 -20.17
CA ALA A 159 -5.63 2.36 -21.32
C ALA A 159 -5.68 3.64 -22.19
N SER A 160 -6.87 4.23 -22.36
CA SER A 160 -7.03 5.51 -23.08
C SER A 160 -6.47 6.71 -22.31
N TYR A 161 -6.47 6.66 -20.97
CA TYR A 161 -5.86 7.69 -20.11
C TYR A 161 -4.33 7.55 -20.01
N LEU A 162 -3.81 6.34 -20.16
CA LEU A 162 -2.37 6.02 -20.08
C LEU A 162 -1.61 6.15 -21.41
N ASP A 163 -2.28 6.56 -22.50
CA ASP A 163 -1.72 6.65 -23.86
C ASP A 163 -1.02 5.35 -24.32
N LEU A 164 -1.49 4.20 -23.79
CA LEU A 164 -1.05 2.88 -24.22
C LEU A 164 -1.82 2.58 -25.52
N GLY A 165 -1.21 2.95 -26.64
CA GLY A 165 -1.70 2.57 -27.97
C GLY A 165 -1.74 1.04 -28.09
N LEU A 166 -2.93 0.48 -27.90
CA LEU A 166 -3.29 -0.89 -28.27
C LEU A 166 -3.43 -1.02 -29.79
#